data_AF-A0A975ML84-F1
#
_entry.id   AF-A0A975ML84-F1
#
_cell.length_a   1.000
_cell.length_b   1.000
_cell.length_c   1.000
_cell.angle_alpha   90.00
_cell.angle_beta   90.00
_cell.angle_gamma   90.00
#
_symmetry.space_group_name_H-M   'P 1'
#
loop_
_entity.id
_entity.type
_entity.pdbx_description
1 polymer ?
#
loop_
_entity_poly.entity_id
_entity_poly.type
_entity_poly.pdbx_seq_one_letter_code
_entity_poly.pdbx_strand_id
1 'polypeptide(L)'
;MTFKEILAVWPQYILPQHLLSGWMSKLTHCENRWFKNLFIRLIIKLYGVNLSEAQSEDLSDYASFNAFFTRELKADVRSLAGAANAIASPADGAISQLGRIEAGQIFQAKGHHYTVQDLLGGDAEQAKLFANGSFATIYLSPKDYHRLHMPFAGVLKEMVHVPGKLFSVNTVTVGVVPGLFARNERVVCLFDTEIGPMALILVGAIFVNSIETVWHGVVTPPTLAAPRSWQYQQYAPILSKGAEMGRFNMGSTIIVLFGENAVQWRDNLQAGTVVRLGESLGTSTL
;
A
#
# COMPACT_ATOMS: atom_id res chain seq x y z
N MET A 1 23.32 -4.66 9.51
CA MET A 1 22.45 -5.86 9.43
C MET A 1 23.10 -6.97 10.24
N THR A 2 22.32 -7.81 10.93
CA THR A 2 22.89 -8.96 11.67
C THR A 2 22.85 -10.23 10.82
N PHE A 3 23.76 -11.18 11.09
CA PHE A 3 23.77 -12.48 10.40
C PHE A 3 22.46 -13.26 10.54
N LYS A 4 21.80 -13.16 11.71
CA LYS A 4 20.50 -13.78 11.97
C LYS A 4 19.39 -13.21 11.08
N GLU A 5 19.37 -11.89 10.87
CA GLU A 5 18.40 -11.24 9.99
C GLU A 5 18.57 -11.70 8.54
N ILE A 6 19.81 -11.81 8.06
CA ILE A 6 20.11 -12.30 6.72
C ILE A 6 19.62 -13.74 6.54
N LEU A 7 19.92 -14.61 7.52
CA LEU A 7 19.50 -16.02 7.48
C LEU A 7 17.97 -16.17 7.49
N ALA A 8 17.24 -15.32 8.21
CA ALA A 8 15.78 -15.32 8.23
C ALA A 8 15.15 -14.88 6.89
N VAL A 9 15.86 -14.04 6.12
CA VAL A 9 15.38 -13.50 4.84
C VAL A 9 15.81 -14.36 3.67
N TRP A 10 16.95 -15.05 3.74
CA TRP A 10 17.53 -15.84 2.65
C TRP A 10 16.54 -16.84 2.00
N PRO A 11 15.70 -17.58 2.74
CA PRO A 11 14.71 -18.48 2.14
C PRO A 11 13.76 -17.77 1.16
N GLN A 12 13.44 -16.50 1.40
CA GLN A 12 12.54 -15.74 0.52
C GLN A 12 13.08 -15.62 -0.91
N TYR A 13 14.39 -15.68 -1.13
CA TYR A 13 14.98 -15.58 -2.47
C TYR A 13 14.72 -16.82 -3.35
N ILE A 14 14.50 -17.97 -2.73
CA ILE A 14 14.32 -19.26 -3.43
C ILE A 14 12.88 -19.76 -3.39
N LEU A 15 12.04 -19.24 -2.50
CA LEU A 15 10.64 -19.63 -2.40
C LEU A 15 9.88 -19.33 -3.71
N PRO A 16 8.99 -20.23 -4.17
CA PRO A 16 8.12 -19.97 -5.32
C PRO A 16 6.97 -19.04 -4.88
N GLN A 17 7.29 -17.77 -4.61
CA GLN A 17 6.42 -16.81 -3.93
C GLN A 17 5.06 -16.63 -4.64
N HIS A 18 5.05 -16.59 -5.98
CA HIS A 18 3.83 -16.48 -6.78
C HIS A 18 2.93 -17.72 -6.67
N LEU A 19 3.54 -18.91 -6.68
CA LEU A 19 2.80 -20.16 -6.49
C LEU A 19 2.16 -20.18 -5.11
N LEU A 20 2.94 -19.89 -4.06
CA LEU A 20 2.46 -19.83 -2.68
C LEU A 20 1.34 -18.79 -2.49
N SER A 21 1.47 -17.63 -3.13
CA SER A 21 0.44 -16.58 -3.08
C SER A 21 -0.83 -17.00 -3.83
N GLY A 22 -0.71 -17.75 -4.93
CA GLY A 22 -1.85 -18.36 -5.62
C GLY A 22 -2.59 -19.39 -4.78
N TRP A 23 -1.87 -20.23 -4.01
CA TRP A 23 -2.49 -21.13 -3.03
C TRP A 23 -3.18 -20.37 -1.92
N MET A 24 -2.54 -19.34 -1.38
CA MET A 24 -3.14 -18.49 -0.35
C MET A 24 -4.42 -17.83 -0.87
N SER A 25 -4.41 -17.28 -2.09
CA SER A 25 -5.60 -16.68 -2.70
C SER A 25 -6.79 -17.65 -2.74
N LYS A 26 -6.55 -18.92 -3.13
CA LYS A 26 -7.60 -19.95 -3.09
C LYS A 26 -8.11 -20.23 -1.67
N LEU A 27 -7.21 -20.25 -0.69
CA LEU A 27 -7.58 -20.46 0.71
C LEU A 27 -8.40 -19.28 1.26
N THR A 28 -7.99 -18.05 0.97
CA THR A 28 -8.64 -16.84 1.51
C THR A 28 -10.01 -16.60 0.87
N HIS A 29 -10.23 -17.06 -0.37
CA HIS A 29 -11.52 -16.98 -1.07
C HIS A 29 -12.41 -18.21 -0.84
N CYS A 30 -12.00 -19.16 0.00
CA CYS A 30 -12.84 -20.31 0.34
C CYS A 30 -14.09 -19.86 1.12
N GLU A 31 -15.28 -20.16 0.59
CA GLU A 31 -16.56 -19.80 1.20
C GLU A 31 -17.13 -20.86 2.15
N ASN A 32 -16.39 -21.96 2.37
CA ASN A 32 -16.79 -22.98 3.33
C ASN A 32 -16.91 -22.36 4.73
N ARG A 33 -18.14 -22.34 5.27
CA ARG A 33 -18.47 -21.60 6.50
C ARG A 33 -17.66 -22.04 7.72
N TRP A 34 -17.40 -23.34 7.85
CA TRP A 34 -16.62 -23.86 8.97
C TRP A 34 -15.17 -23.40 8.87
N PHE A 35 -14.55 -23.61 7.70
CA PHE A 35 -13.16 -23.24 7.46
C PHE A 35 -12.94 -21.72 7.56
N LYS A 36 -13.76 -20.91 6.87
CA LYS A 36 -13.60 -19.45 6.89
C LYS A 36 -13.72 -18.89 8.30
N ASN A 37 -14.68 -19.37 9.10
CA ASN A 37 -14.90 -18.87 10.45
C ASN A 37 -13.75 -19.27 11.39
N LEU A 38 -13.24 -20.50 11.24
CA LEU A 38 -12.05 -20.94 11.96
C LEU A 38 -10.85 -20.05 11.61
N PHE A 39 -10.64 -19.77 10.33
CA PHE A 39 -9.50 -18.98 9.87
C PHE A 39 -9.60 -17.51 10.32
N ILE A 40 -10.77 -16.89 10.20
CA ILE A 40 -11.02 -15.53 10.69
C ILE A 40 -10.76 -15.44 12.20
N ARG A 41 -11.29 -16.38 13.01
CA ARG A 41 -11.07 -16.41 14.47
C ARG A 41 -9.59 -16.57 14.83
N LEU A 42 -8.85 -17.39 14.10
CA LEU A 42 -7.41 -17.56 14.29
C LEU A 42 -6.68 -16.23 14.07
N ILE A 43 -6.98 -15.53 12.97
CA ILE A 43 -6.34 -14.25 12.63
C ILE A 43 -6.72 -13.15 13.62
N ILE A 44 -7.99 -13.08 14.04
CA ILE A 44 -8.43 -12.16 15.12
C ILE A 44 -7.60 -12.38 16.38
N LYS A 45 -7.44 -13.64 16.81
CA LYS A 45 -6.68 -13.97 18.02
C LYS A 45 -5.17 -13.71 17.86
N LEU A 46 -4.60 -14.06 16.72
CA LEU A 46 -3.16 -13.97 16.48
C LEU A 46 -2.68 -12.52 16.35
N TYR A 47 -3.47 -11.67 15.70
CA TYR A 47 -3.07 -10.29 15.39
C TYR A 47 -3.79 -9.23 16.22
N GLY A 48 -4.80 -9.60 17.00
CA GLY A 48 -5.57 -8.67 17.83
C GLY A 48 -6.42 -7.71 16.99
N VAL A 49 -7.15 -8.25 16.01
CA VAL A 49 -8.01 -7.45 15.13
C VAL A 49 -9.15 -6.83 15.93
N ASN A 50 -9.30 -5.49 15.87
CA ASN A 50 -10.42 -4.82 16.51
C ASN A 50 -11.69 -4.93 15.64
N LEU A 51 -12.56 -5.87 15.97
CA LEU A 51 -13.84 -6.06 15.29
C LEU A 51 -14.85 -4.96 15.55
N SER A 52 -14.79 -4.27 16.69
CA SER A 52 -15.77 -3.23 17.06
C SER A 52 -15.79 -2.04 16.09
N GLU A 53 -14.73 -1.87 15.31
CA GLU A 53 -14.62 -0.81 14.28
C GLU A 53 -15.15 -1.25 12.92
N ALA A 54 -15.33 -2.55 12.69
CA ALA A 54 -15.82 -3.08 11.42
C ALA A 54 -17.31 -2.78 11.23
N GLN A 55 -17.73 -2.57 9.98
CA GLN A 55 -19.13 -2.33 9.63
C GLN A 55 -20.04 -3.46 10.10
N SER A 56 -19.54 -4.70 10.10
CA SER A 56 -20.18 -5.84 10.75
C SER A 56 -19.23 -6.57 11.70
N GLU A 57 -19.74 -6.88 12.88
CA GLU A 57 -19.06 -7.72 13.89
C GLU A 57 -19.42 -9.21 13.74
N ASP A 58 -20.47 -9.54 12.96
CA ASP A 58 -20.87 -10.92 12.73
C ASP A 58 -20.01 -11.56 11.62
N LEU A 59 -19.35 -12.67 11.97
CA LEU A 59 -18.55 -13.44 11.03
C LEU A 59 -19.40 -14.07 9.90
N SER A 60 -20.71 -14.23 10.12
CA SER A 60 -21.62 -14.80 9.14
C SER A 60 -21.80 -13.91 7.90
N ASP A 61 -21.62 -12.59 8.06
CA ASP A 61 -21.76 -11.58 6.99
C ASP A 61 -20.61 -11.62 5.96
N TYR A 62 -19.48 -12.21 6.33
CA TYR A 62 -18.31 -12.28 5.43
C TYR A 62 -18.34 -13.59 4.65
N ALA A 63 -18.50 -13.53 3.32
CA ALA A 63 -18.54 -14.73 2.46
C ALA A 63 -17.29 -15.61 2.60
N SER A 64 -16.11 -15.00 2.77
CA SER A 64 -14.80 -15.67 2.87
C SER A 64 -13.87 -14.93 3.85
N PHE A 65 -12.68 -15.48 4.11
CA PHE A 65 -11.66 -14.76 4.87
C PHE A 65 -11.24 -13.46 4.16
N ASN A 66 -11.14 -13.48 2.83
CA ASN A 66 -10.76 -12.28 2.07
C ASN A 66 -11.79 -11.15 2.20
N ALA A 67 -13.09 -11.50 2.24
CA ALA A 67 -14.15 -10.53 2.50
C ALA A 67 -14.01 -9.89 3.90
N PHE A 68 -13.62 -10.68 4.91
CA PHE A 68 -13.30 -10.17 6.25
C PHE A 68 -12.02 -9.31 6.26
N PHE A 69 -11.01 -9.72 5.52
CA PHE A 69 -9.73 -9.01 5.44
C PHE A 69 -9.90 -7.62 4.82
N THR A 70 -10.79 -7.51 3.83
CA THR A 70 -11.18 -6.26 3.15
C THR A 70 -12.49 -5.68 3.69
N ARG A 71 -12.86 -6.00 4.94
CA ARG A 71 -14.05 -5.48 5.63
C ARG A 71 -14.12 -3.96 5.57
N GLU A 72 -15.32 -3.43 5.54
CA GLU A 72 -15.58 -2.00 5.73
C GLU A 72 -15.47 -1.62 7.19
N LEU A 73 -15.18 -0.36 7.44
CA LEU A 73 -15.25 0.24 8.78
C LEU A 73 -16.56 1.01 8.93
N LYS A 74 -17.01 1.15 10.18
CA LYS A 74 -18.13 2.05 10.51
C LYS A 74 -17.79 3.48 10.09
N ALA A 75 -18.78 4.24 9.63
CA ALA A 75 -18.56 5.56 9.02
C ALA A 75 -17.90 6.60 9.96
N ASP A 76 -18.02 6.42 11.27
CA ASP A 76 -17.58 7.36 12.31
C ASP A 76 -16.24 6.98 12.99
N VAL A 77 -15.67 5.80 12.71
CA VAL A 77 -14.44 5.34 13.40
C VAL A 77 -13.15 5.90 12.80
N ARG A 78 -13.24 6.61 11.67
CA ARG A 78 -12.11 7.31 11.03
C ARG A 78 -12.49 8.75 10.77
N SER A 79 -11.67 9.67 11.27
CA SER A 79 -11.85 11.10 11.05
C SER A 79 -10.93 11.56 9.93
N LEU A 80 -11.51 12.14 8.89
CA LEU A 80 -10.74 12.76 7.82
C LEU A 80 -10.16 14.08 8.30
N ALA A 81 -8.88 14.33 7.99
CA ALA A 81 -8.23 15.59 8.28
C ALA A 81 -9.00 16.76 7.64
N GLY A 82 -9.63 17.58 8.50
CA GLY A 82 -10.65 18.55 8.08
C GLY A 82 -10.12 19.79 7.35
N ALA A 83 -8.86 20.17 7.54
CA ALA A 83 -8.29 21.30 6.81
C ALA A 83 -8.14 20.96 5.32
N ALA A 84 -8.50 21.89 4.42
CA ALA A 84 -8.45 21.67 2.97
C ALA A 84 -7.04 21.25 2.52
N ASN A 85 -6.02 21.96 3.01
CA ASN A 85 -4.61 21.70 2.74
C ASN A 85 -4.02 20.50 3.50
N ALA A 86 -4.74 19.83 4.40
CA ALA A 86 -4.17 18.68 5.10
C ALA A 86 -4.01 17.47 4.17
N ILE A 87 -2.84 16.82 4.26
CA ILE A 87 -2.54 15.54 3.62
C ILE A 87 -3.00 14.43 4.55
N ALA A 88 -4.00 13.67 4.14
CA ALA A 88 -4.55 12.57 4.92
C ALA A 88 -3.69 11.30 4.78
N SER A 89 -3.63 10.48 5.82
CA SER A 89 -3.06 9.14 5.71
C SER A 89 -3.93 8.28 4.78
N PRO A 90 -3.36 7.63 3.76
CA PRO A 90 -4.12 6.78 2.85
C PRO A 90 -4.59 5.47 3.48
N ALA A 91 -4.06 5.09 4.64
CA ALA A 91 -4.30 3.79 5.25
C ALA A 91 -4.12 3.82 6.77
N ASP A 92 -4.66 2.80 7.43
CA ASP A 92 -4.23 2.42 8.78
C ASP A 92 -2.89 1.68 8.70
N GLY A 93 -1.99 1.94 9.64
CA GLY A 93 -0.74 1.18 9.74
C GLY A 93 0.33 1.87 10.54
N ALA A 94 1.58 1.60 10.19
CA ALA A 94 2.73 2.28 10.75
C ALA A 94 3.61 2.83 9.65
N ILE A 95 4.14 4.04 9.87
CA ILE A 95 5.13 4.64 8.99
C ILE A 95 6.38 3.76 8.99
N SER A 96 6.73 3.23 7.82
CA SER A 96 8.01 2.55 7.62
C SER A 96 9.14 3.57 7.50
N GLN A 97 8.97 4.57 6.63
CA GLN A 97 9.85 5.72 6.44
C GLN A 97 9.04 6.86 5.82
N LEU A 98 9.46 8.10 6.04
CA LEU A 98 8.99 9.27 5.32
C LEU A 98 10.15 10.25 5.15
N GLY A 99 10.04 11.18 4.21
CA GLY A 99 11.01 12.25 4.08
C GLY A 99 11.01 12.88 2.70
N ARG A 100 12.13 13.54 2.38
CA ARG A 100 12.40 14.10 1.07
C ARG A 100 12.98 13.02 0.16
N ILE A 101 12.65 13.13 -1.12
CA ILE A 101 13.31 12.41 -2.20
C ILE A 101 14.48 13.29 -2.65
N GLU A 102 15.68 12.72 -2.75
CA GLU A 102 16.89 13.47 -3.10
C GLU A 102 17.43 12.96 -4.43
N ALA A 103 17.37 13.80 -5.48
CA ALA A 103 17.82 13.43 -6.82
C ALA A 103 17.27 12.07 -7.30
N GLY A 104 15.99 11.80 -7.01
CA GLY A 104 15.29 10.57 -7.36
C GLY A 104 15.59 9.39 -6.44
N GLN A 105 16.34 9.55 -5.35
CA GLN A 105 16.59 8.50 -4.35
C GLN A 105 15.57 8.56 -3.22
N ILE A 106 15.00 7.40 -2.89
CA ILE A 106 14.10 7.21 -1.75
C ILE A 106 14.79 6.34 -0.71
N PHE A 107 14.81 6.78 0.54
CA PHE A 107 15.33 5.99 1.65
C PHE A 107 14.39 4.86 2.05
N GLN A 108 14.91 3.64 2.15
CA GLN A 108 14.15 2.45 2.51
C GLN A 108 14.31 2.09 4.00
N ALA A 109 15.53 1.72 4.40
CA ALA A 109 15.93 1.34 5.75
C ALA A 109 17.41 0.92 5.76
N LYS A 110 18.10 1.05 6.91
CA LYS A 110 19.46 0.51 7.14
C LYS A 110 20.47 0.84 6.02
N GLY A 111 20.39 2.04 5.45
CA GLY A 111 21.28 2.51 4.37
C GLY A 111 20.87 2.07 2.96
N HIS A 112 19.80 1.29 2.82
CA HIS A 112 19.24 0.98 1.51
C HIS A 112 18.40 2.13 0.97
N HIS A 113 18.61 2.39 -0.31
CA HIS A 113 17.84 3.32 -1.12
C HIS A 113 17.33 2.58 -2.36
N TYR A 114 16.35 3.17 -3.02
CA TYR A 114 15.91 2.79 -4.36
C TYR A 114 15.51 4.03 -5.12
N THR A 115 15.47 3.94 -6.45
CA THR A 115 15.16 5.08 -7.29
C THR A 115 13.65 5.21 -7.51
N VAL A 116 13.18 6.45 -7.67
CA VAL A 116 11.81 6.73 -8.15
C VAL A 116 11.57 6.02 -9.48
N GLN A 117 12.54 6.08 -10.41
CA GLN A 117 12.42 5.44 -11.71
C GLN A 117 12.17 3.94 -11.60
N ASP A 118 12.95 3.24 -10.76
CA ASP A 118 12.71 1.81 -10.53
C ASP A 118 11.34 1.62 -9.91
N LEU A 119 10.96 2.39 -8.89
CA LEU A 119 9.65 2.29 -8.24
C LEU A 119 8.49 2.51 -9.22
N LEU A 120 8.60 3.43 -10.18
CA LEU A 120 7.56 3.73 -11.16
C LEU A 120 7.57 2.80 -12.39
N GLY A 121 8.43 1.77 -12.41
CA GLY A 121 8.44 0.76 -13.48
C GLY A 121 9.35 1.10 -14.66
N GLY A 122 10.28 2.03 -14.48
CA GLY A 122 11.32 2.36 -15.46
C GLY A 122 11.12 3.67 -16.23
N ASP A 123 9.98 4.35 -16.07
CA ASP A 123 9.67 5.60 -16.75
C ASP A 123 10.46 6.77 -16.16
N ALA A 124 11.46 7.23 -16.92
CA ALA A 124 12.34 8.32 -16.50
C ALA A 124 11.65 9.69 -16.53
N GLU A 125 10.67 9.92 -17.40
CA GLU A 125 9.99 11.21 -17.47
C GLU A 125 9.02 11.38 -16.30
N GLN A 126 8.26 10.33 -15.99
CA GLN A 126 7.41 10.32 -14.78
C GLN A 126 8.26 10.44 -13.51
N ALA A 127 9.42 9.79 -13.47
CA ALA A 127 10.30 9.86 -12.30
C ALA A 127 10.84 11.26 -12.00
N LYS A 128 11.10 12.07 -13.04
CA LYS A 128 11.57 13.46 -12.87
C LYS A 128 10.59 14.32 -12.06
N LEU A 129 9.29 14.06 -12.20
CA LEU A 129 8.24 14.81 -11.50
C LEU A 129 8.34 14.70 -9.96
N PHE A 130 8.97 13.63 -9.47
CA PHE A 130 9.12 13.37 -8.03
C PHE A 130 10.58 13.42 -7.57
N ALA A 131 11.54 13.78 -8.43
CA ALA A 131 12.97 13.62 -8.15
C ALA A 131 13.43 14.36 -6.88
N ASN A 132 12.85 15.52 -6.58
CA ASN A 132 13.11 16.30 -5.36
C ASN A 132 11.86 16.44 -4.48
N GLY A 133 10.94 15.49 -4.63
CA GLY A 133 9.64 15.45 -3.98
C GLY A 133 9.67 15.03 -2.53
N SER A 134 8.51 14.60 -2.05
CA SER A 134 8.33 14.02 -0.71
C SER A 134 7.72 12.62 -0.81
N PHE A 135 8.08 11.74 0.11
CA PHE A 135 7.51 10.40 0.18
C PHE A 135 7.07 10.04 1.60
N ALA A 136 6.07 9.14 1.68
CA ALA A 136 5.77 8.39 2.90
C ALA A 136 5.46 6.94 2.53
N THR A 137 6.10 6.00 3.24
CA THR A 137 5.88 4.56 3.12
C THR A 137 5.15 4.08 4.36
N ILE A 138 3.97 3.50 4.19
CA ILE A 138 3.11 3.02 5.29
C ILE A 138 2.97 1.51 5.15
N TYR A 139 3.34 0.79 6.20
CA TYR A 139 3.16 -0.65 6.33
C TYR A 139 1.83 -0.95 7.01
N LEU A 140 1.04 -1.81 6.39
CA LEU A 140 -0.23 -2.31 6.91
C LEU A 140 0.01 -3.72 7.46
N SER A 141 -0.10 -3.88 8.77
CA SER A 141 -0.03 -5.17 9.44
C SER A 141 -1.35 -5.94 9.28
N PRO A 142 -1.37 -7.28 9.44
CA PRO A 142 -2.57 -8.09 9.20
C PRO A 142 -3.82 -7.76 10.06
N LYS A 143 -3.67 -6.92 11.09
CA LYS A 143 -4.80 -6.44 11.91
C LYS A 143 -5.45 -5.18 11.39
N ASP A 144 -4.75 -4.43 10.55
CA ASP A 144 -5.15 -3.11 10.14
C ASP A 144 -6.30 -3.19 9.12
N TYR A 145 -6.82 -2.03 8.72
CA TYR A 145 -7.78 -1.92 7.63
C TYR A 145 -7.05 -1.87 6.29
N HIS A 146 -7.42 -2.74 5.37
CA HIS A 146 -6.66 -2.98 4.12
C HIS A 146 -7.30 -2.39 2.86
N ARG A 147 -8.24 -1.44 3.01
CA ARG A 147 -8.60 -0.56 1.92
C ARG A 147 -7.86 0.77 2.06
N LEU A 148 -7.51 1.31 0.91
CA LEU A 148 -6.64 2.46 0.74
C LEU A 148 -7.49 3.60 0.20
N HIS A 149 -7.16 4.80 0.64
CA HIS A 149 -7.92 6.00 0.32
C HIS A 149 -7.00 7.10 -0.16
N MET A 150 -7.59 8.09 -0.81
CA MET A 150 -6.88 9.24 -1.34
C MET A 150 -6.35 10.16 -0.23
N PRO A 151 -5.02 10.43 -0.15
CA PRO A 151 -4.45 11.44 0.76
C PRO A 151 -4.90 12.86 0.45
N PHE A 152 -5.13 13.13 -0.83
CA PHE A 152 -5.49 14.42 -1.39
C PHE A 152 -6.38 14.21 -2.62
N ALA A 153 -7.23 15.18 -2.95
CA ALA A 153 -8.10 15.06 -4.12
C ALA A 153 -7.28 15.04 -5.42
N GLY A 154 -7.66 14.21 -6.38
CA GLY A 154 -6.92 14.10 -7.63
C GLY A 154 -7.69 13.44 -8.77
N VAL A 155 -7.20 13.68 -9.98
CA VAL A 155 -7.68 13.06 -11.23
C VAL A 155 -6.68 11.99 -11.65
N LEU A 156 -7.13 10.76 -11.82
CA LEU A 156 -6.26 9.65 -12.24
C LEU A 156 -5.74 9.90 -13.66
N LYS A 157 -4.43 9.80 -13.85
CA LYS A 157 -3.77 9.99 -15.15
C LYS A 157 -3.30 8.70 -15.75
N GLU A 158 -2.66 7.88 -14.93
CA GLU A 158 -2.05 6.65 -15.37
C GLU A 158 -2.10 5.63 -14.25
N MET A 159 -2.31 4.38 -14.62
CA MET A 159 -2.09 3.23 -13.75
C MET A 159 -1.07 2.31 -14.42
N VAL A 160 -0.06 1.85 -13.68
CA VAL A 160 0.95 0.92 -14.17
C VAL A 160 1.01 -0.29 -13.27
N HIS A 161 0.77 -1.47 -13.82
CA HIS A 161 1.11 -2.72 -13.15
C HIS A 161 2.55 -3.08 -13.49
N VAL A 162 3.38 -3.21 -12.46
CA VAL A 162 4.78 -3.59 -12.60
C VAL A 162 4.97 -4.98 -12.01
N PRO A 163 5.25 -6.01 -12.82
CA PRO A 163 5.50 -7.35 -12.32
C PRO A 163 6.82 -7.40 -11.53
N GLY A 164 6.90 -8.30 -10.56
CA GLY A 164 8.06 -8.39 -9.69
C GLY A 164 8.07 -9.64 -8.82
N LYS A 165 8.97 -9.65 -7.84
CA LYS A 165 8.98 -10.63 -6.74
C LYS A 165 7.88 -10.29 -5.74
N LEU A 166 7.74 -11.10 -4.72
CA LEU A 166 6.80 -10.91 -3.61
C LEU A 166 7.57 -11.21 -2.32
N PHE A 167 8.58 -10.41 -2.01
CA PHE A 167 9.24 -10.46 -0.70
C PHE A 167 8.27 -9.98 0.39
N SER A 168 8.44 -10.49 1.61
CA SER A 168 7.73 -9.95 2.77
C SER A 168 8.11 -8.50 3.00
N VAL A 169 7.15 -7.65 3.35
CA VAL A 169 7.38 -6.22 3.65
C VAL A 169 7.56 -5.95 5.15
N ASN A 170 7.82 -6.98 5.96
CA ASN A 170 8.10 -6.79 7.38
C ASN A 170 9.43 -6.03 7.62
N THR A 171 9.57 -5.41 8.78
CA THR A 171 10.71 -4.56 9.15
C THR A 171 12.08 -5.22 8.94
N VAL A 172 12.18 -6.53 9.24
CA VAL A 172 13.44 -7.27 9.06
C VAL A 172 13.80 -7.38 7.58
N THR A 173 12.84 -7.78 6.75
CA THR A 173 13.06 -7.98 5.31
C THR A 173 13.33 -6.65 4.61
N VAL A 174 12.60 -5.59 4.96
CA VAL A 174 12.83 -4.22 4.48
C VAL A 174 14.23 -3.72 4.85
N GLY A 175 14.75 -4.11 6.02
CA GLY A 175 16.11 -3.76 6.41
C GLY A 175 17.22 -4.59 5.77
N VAL A 176 16.90 -5.67 5.05
CA VAL A 176 17.89 -6.64 4.52
C VAL A 176 17.89 -6.72 3.01
N VAL A 177 16.73 -6.62 2.36
CA VAL A 177 16.60 -6.75 0.91
C VAL A 177 16.77 -5.38 0.25
N PRO A 178 17.84 -5.16 -0.54
CA PRO A 178 18.04 -3.89 -1.24
C PRO A 178 16.92 -3.65 -2.26
N GLY A 179 16.41 -2.42 -2.30
CA GLY A 179 15.37 -1.98 -3.23
C GLY A 179 14.11 -2.83 -3.21
N LEU A 180 13.70 -3.32 -2.03
CA LEU A 180 12.60 -4.26 -1.86
C LEU A 180 11.33 -3.79 -2.57
N PHE A 181 10.94 -2.53 -2.36
CA PHE A 181 9.69 -2.00 -2.90
C PHE A 181 9.73 -1.88 -4.44
N ALA A 182 10.89 -1.58 -5.01
CA ALA A 182 11.09 -1.55 -6.46
C ALA A 182 11.22 -2.95 -7.10
N ARG A 183 11.54 -3.97 -6.29
CA ARG A 183 11.62 -5.38 -6.73
C ARG A 183 10.32 -6.13 -6.59
N ASN A 184 9.44 -5.72 -5.67
CA ASN A 184 8.16 -6.37 -5.48
C ASN A 184 7.17 -5.99 -6.58
N GLU A 185 6.29 -6.92 -6.93
CA GLU A 185 5.13 -6.66 -7.78
C GLU A 185 4.27 -5.56 -7.14
N ARG A 186 3.81 -4.63 -7.97
CA ARG A 186 3.11 -3.43 -7.49
C ARG A 186 2.22 -2.83 -8.56
N VAL A 187 1.27 -2.01 -8.10
CA VAL A 187 0.44 -1.15 -8.95
C VAL A 187 0.73 0.30 -8.58
N VAL A 188 1.13 1.08 -9.58
CA VAL A 188 1.42 2.51 -9.47
C VAL A 188 0.22 3.27 -10.03
N CYS A 189 -0.32 4.21 -9.27
CA CYS A 189 -1.41 5.08 -9.70
C CYS A 189 -0.95 6.53 -9.63
N LEU A 190 -0.88 7.19 -10.78
CA LEU A 190 -0.46 8.59 -10.92
C LEU A 190 -1.69 9.50 -11.02
N PHE A 191 -1.68 10.56 -10.24
CA PHE A 191 -2.77 11.53 -10.16
C PHE A 191 -2.26 12.95 -10.40
N ASP A 192 -3.03 13.72 -11.15
CA ASP A 192 -2.93 15.18 -11.13
C ASP A 192 -3.72 15.70 -9.94
N THR A 193 -3.11 16.55 -9.12
CA THR A 193 -3.76 17.20 -7.97
C THR A 193 -3.55 18.70 -8.02
N GLU A 194 -4.31 19.46 -7.21
CA GLU A 194 -4.13 20.92 -7.12
C GLU A 194 -2.74 21.33 -6.59
N ILE A 195 -2.05 20.42 -5.89
CA ILE A 195 -0.72 20.65 -5.31
C ILE A 195 0.40 20.00 -6.14
N GLY A 196 0.10 19.65 -7.39
CA GLY A 196 1.03 19.01 -8.32
C GLY A 196 0.85 17.50 -8.45
N PRO A 197 1.82 16.76 -9.00
CA PRO A 197 1.71 15.33 -9.23
C PRO A 197 1.75 14.56 -7.90
N MET A 198 0.89 13.54 -7.80
CA MET A 198 0.86 12.60 -6.69
C MET A 198 0.90 11.17 -7.24
N ALA A 199 1.70 10.29 -6.62
CA ALA A 199 1.70 8.87 -6.92
C ALA A 199 1.24 8.06 -5.69
N LEU A 200 0.35 7.11 -5.89
CA LEU A 200 0.01 6.07 -4.90
C LEU A 200 0.48 4.72 -5.43
N ILE A 201 1.38 4.08 -4.71
CA ILE A 201 2.00 2.83 -5.11
C ILE A 201 1.61 1.73 -4.13
N LEU A 202 0.87 0.75 -4.64
CA LEU A 202 0.41 -0.41 -3.91
C LEU A 202 1.42 -1.54 -4.09
N VAL A 203 2.19 -1.86 -3.06
CA VAL A 203 3.25 -2.87 -3.13
C VAL A 203 2.75 -4.19 -2.55
N GLY A 204 2.72 -5.23 -3.39
CA GLY A 204 2.40 -6.59 -3.00
C GLY A 204 3.51 -7.23 -2.17
N ALA A 205 3.17 -8.32 -1.50
CA ALA A 205 4.09 -9.11 -0.67
C ALA A 205 3.76 -10.60 -0.78
N ILE A 206 4.61 -11.47 -0.23
CA ILE A 206 4.29 -12.91 -0.17
C ILE A 206 2.94 -13.11 0.52
N PHE A 207 2.08 -13.95 -0.04
CA PHE A 207 0.68 -14.17 0.38
C PHE A 207 -0.28 -13.02 0.06
N VAL A 208 0.23 -11.92 -0.50
CA VAL A 208 -0.51 -10.68 -0.78
C VAL A 208 -0.18 -10.20 -2.17
N ASN A 209 -0.65 -10.95 -3.14
CA ASN A 209 -0.44 -10.63 -4.55
C ASN A 209 -1.70 -10.06 -5.22
N SER A 210 -2.80 -9.92 -4.47
CA SER A 210 -4.02 -9.39 -5.04
C SER A 210 -4.21 -7.91 -4.70
N ILE A 211 -4.15 -7.10 -5.74
CA ILE A 211 -4.28 -5.64 -5.73
C ILE A 211 -5.46 -5.27 -6.62
N GLU A 212 -6.35 -4.46 -6.06
CA GLU A 212 -7.56 -4.00 -6.72
C GLU A 212 -7.69 -2.48 -6.59
N THR A 213 -8.20 -1.83 -7.63
CA THR A 213 -8.59 -0.42 -7.60
C THR A 213 -10.08 -0.29 -7.87
N VAL A 214 -10.70 0.77 -7.33
CA VAL A 214 -12.16 0.96 -7.44
C VAL A 214 -12.64 1.18 -8.88
N TRP A 215 -11.75 1.57 -9.79
CA TRP A 215 -12.08 1.81 -11.20
C TRP A 215 -11.72 0.65 -12.13
N HIS A 216 -10.74 -0.20 -11.78
CA HIS A 216 -10.29 -1.29 -12.63
C HIS A 216 -10.78 -2.67 -12.15
N GLY A 217 -11.15 -2.78 -10.88
CA GLY A 217 -11.27 -4.09 -10.22
C GLY A 217 -9.88 -4.70 -10.00
N VAL A 218 -9.81 -6.03 -10.04
CA VAL A 218 -8.57 -6.77 -9.77
C VAL A 218 -7.54 -6.51 -10.87
N VAL A 219 -6.41 -5.90 -10.50
CA VAL A 219 -5.28 -5.62 -11.42
C VAL A 219 -4.33 -6.80 -11.48
N THR A 220 -4.03 -7.39 -10.32
CA THR A 220 -3.30 -8.66 -10.17
C THR A 220 -3.95 -9.44 -9.03
N PRO A 221 -4.02 -10.78 -9.07
CA PRO A 221 -3.62 -11.68 -10.16
C PRO A 221 -4.57 -11.62 -11.39
N PRO A 222 -4.12 -12.11 -12.56
CA PRO A 222 -2.81 -12.74 -12.81
C PRO A 222 -1.66 -11.72 -12.88
N THR A 223 -0.48 -12.13 -12.39
CA THR A 223 0.77 -11.42 -12.65
C THR A 223 1.06 -11.42 -14.15
N LEU A 224 1.48 -10.27 -14.68
CA LEU A 224 1.84 -10.11 -16.08
C LEU A 224 3.32 -10.41 -16.32
N ALA A 225 3.69 -10.74 -17.56
CA ALA A 225 5.08 -11.01 -17.93
C ALA A 225 5.93 -9.74 -18.07
N ALA A 226 5.29 -8.59 -18.33
CA ALA A 226 5.93 -7.30 -18.53
C ALA A 226 5.05 -6.18 -17.92
N PRO A 227 5.61 -5.00 -17.63
CA PRO A 227 4.82 -3.86 -17.19
C PRO A 227 3.68 -3.54 -18.15
N ARG A 228 2.53 -3.17 -17.59
CA ARG A 228 1.36 -2.74 -18.36
C ARG A 228 0.86 -1.41 -17.84
N SER A 229 0.71 -0.45 -18.74
CA SER A 229 0.18 0.88 -18.46
C SER A 229 -1.25 1.02 -19.00
N TRP A 230 -2.08 1.72 -18.25
CA TRP A 230 -3.40 2.20 -18.64
C TRP A 230 -3.40 3.72 -18.52
N GLN A 231 -3.63 4.40 -19.64
CA GLN A 231 -3.69 5.85 -19.73
C GLN A 231 -5.15 6.31 -19.62
N TYR A 232 -5.41 7.26 -18.73
CA TYR A 232 -6.74 7.82 -18.49
C TYR A 232 -6.76 9.27 -18.99
N GLN A 233 -7.52 9.49 -20.06
CA GLN A 233 -7.69 10.82 -20.67
C GLN A 233 -9.15 11.26 -20.57
N GLN A 234 -10.03 10.65 -21.36
CA GLN A 234 -11.48 10.88 -21.29
C GLN A 234 -12.08 10.01 -20.18
N TYR A 235 -12.98 10.60 -19.38
CA TYR A 235 -13.64 9.93 -18.24
C TYR A 235 -12.65 9.40 -17.19
N ALA A 236 -11.53 10.10 -17.01
CA ALA A 236 -10.58 9.80 -15.95
C ALA A 236 -11.27 9.83 -14.57
N PRO A 237 -11.08 8.79 -13.73
CA PRO A 237 -11.59 8.79 -12.36
C PRO A 237 -11.14 10.03 -11.59
N ILE A 238 -12.10 10.73 -11.00
CA ILE A 238 -11.86 11.87 -10.10
C ILE A 238 -12.20 11.39 -8.69
N LEU A 239 -11.22 11.43 -7.79
CA LEU A 239 -11.39 10.95 -6.42
C LEU A 239 -11.12 12.09 -5.43
N SER A 240 -12.10 12.35 -4.57
CA SER A 240 -11.96 13.32 -3.47
C SER A 240 -11.01 12.81 -2.39
N LYS A 241 -10.46 13.73 -1.59
CA LYS A 241 -9.69 13.37 -0.39
C LYS A 241 -10.52 12.44 0.51
N GLY A 242 -9.92 11.35 0.96
CA GLY A 242 -10.57 10.32 1.78
C GLY A 242 -11.45 9.33 1.00
N ALA A 243 -11.66 9.49 -0.30
CA ALA A 243 -12.35 8.49 -1.11
C ALA A 243 -11.53 7.19 -1.20
N GLU A 244 -12.20 6.03 -1.15
CA GLU A 244 -11.56 4.73 -1.38
C GLU A 244 -10.97 4.70 -2.80
N MET A 245 -9.72 4.27 -2.92
CA MET A 245 -9.02 4.18 -4.22
C MET A 245 -8.65 2.74 -4.59
N GLY A 246 -8.47 1.87 -3.60
CA GLY A 246 -8.11 0.49 -3.84
C GLY A 246 -7.99 -0.33 -2.57
N ARG A 247 -7.64 -1.60 -2.71
CA ARG A 247 -7.52 -2.53 -1.58
C ARG A 247 -6.47 -3.60 -1.84
N PHE A 248 -5.96 -4.12 -0.73
CA PHE A 248 -5.11 -5.30 -0.72
C PHE A 248 -5.88 -6.50 -0.20
N ASN A 249 -5.88 -7.57 -0.97
CA ASN A 249 -6.54 -8.82 -0.62
C ASN A 249 -5.59 -9.77 0.16
N MET A 250 -4.74 -9.21 1.06
CA MET A 250 -4.04 -9.89 2.19
C MET A 250 -2.83 -9.17 2.91
N GLY A 251 -2.58 -7.85 2.89
CA GLY A 251 -1.56 -7.19 3.75
C GLY A 251 -0.28 -6.69 3.06
N SER A 252 0.21 -5.49 3.36
CA SER A 252 0.94 -4.78 2.28
C SER A 252 1.60 -3.49 2.72
N THR A 253 2.17 -2.79 1.74
CA THR A 253 2.72 -1.45 1.89
C THR A 253 2.11 -0.53 0.85
N ILE A 254 1.71 0.66 1.28
CA ILE A 254 1.41 1.76 0.37
C ILE A 254 2.52 2.81 0.46
N ILE A 255 2.99 3.28 -0.68
CA ILE A 255 3.91 4.40 -0.79
C ILE A 255 3.17 5.54 -1.45
N VAL A 256 3.22 6.73 -0.86
CA VAL A 256 2.76 7.97 -1.49
C VAL A 256 3.97 8.81 -1.86
N LEU A 257 3.98 9.34 -3.07
CA LEU A 257 4.93 10.35 -3.54
C LEU A 257 4.18 11.63 -3.87
N PHE A 258 4.78 12.77 -3.56
CA PHE A 258 4.35 14.09 -3.99
C PHE A 258 5.49 14.80 -4.71
N GLY A 259 5.14 15.65 -5.67
CA GLY A 259 6.10 16.52 -6.36
C GLY A 259 6.90 17.44 -5.43
N GLU A 260 7.91 18.10 -5.99
CA GLU A 260 8.76 19.04 -5.24
C GLU A 260 7.93 20.17 -4.62
N ASN A 261 8.24 20.52 -3.36
CA ASN A 261 7.59 21.58 -2.60
C ASN A 261 6.05 21.49 -2.50
N ALA A 262 5.48 20.29 -2.62
CA ALA A 262 4.04 20.07 -2.50
C ALA A 262 3.58 19.86 -1.04
N VAL A 263 4.41 19.24 -0.20
CA VAL A 263 4.02 18.78 1.14
C VAL A 263 5.08 19.08 2.18
N GLN A 264 4.61 19.50 3.36
CA GLN A 264 5.37 19.52 4.60
C GLN A 264 4.80 18.48 5.57
N TRP A 265 5.61 17.47 5.93
CA TRP A 265 5.23 16.47 6.91
C TRP A 265 5.24 17.04 8.33
N ARG A 266 4.42 16.45 9.21
CA ARG A 266 4.45 16.80 10.63
C ARG A 266 5.73 16.31 11.29
N ASP A 267 6.33 17.15 12.13
CA ASP A 267 7.62 16.86 12.80
C ASP A 267 7.57 15.65 13.76
N ASN A 268 6.39 15.28 14.25
CA ASN A 268 6.22 14.16 15.18
C ASN A 268 6.10 12.79 14.50
N LEU A 269 6.21 12.73 13.16
CA LEU A 269 6.15 11.49 12.40
C LEU A 269 7.56 10.93 12.18
N GLN A 270 7.72 9.65 12.47
CA GLN A 270 8.98 8.92 12.26
C GLN A 270 8.69 7.45 11.98
N ALA A 271 9.73 6.70 11.63
CA ALA A 271 9.62 5.25 11.48
C ALA A 271 9.05 4.61 12.75
N GLY A 272 8.01 3.79 12.59
CA GLY A 272 7.26 3.15 13.67
C GLY A 272 6.08 3.96 14.21
N THR A 273 5.91 5.23 13.83
CA THR A 273 4.72 6.00 14.21
C THR A 273 3.48 5.33 13.62
N VAL A 274 2.53 4.97 14.50
CA VAL A 274 1.22 4.44 14.12
C VAL A 274 0.37 5.58 13.57
N VAL A 275 -0.26 5.35 12.43
CA VAL A 275 -1.16 6.31 11.78
C VAL A 275 -2.48 5.62 11.46
N ARG A 276 -3.56 6.39 11.49
CA ARG A 276 -4.89 5.92 11.07
C ARG A 276 -5.30 6.55 9.75
N LEU A 277 -6.09 5.82 8.97
CA LEU A 277 -6.75 6.32 7.79
C LEU A 277 -7.41 7.67 8.07
N GLY A 278 -7.12 8.64 7.20
CA GLY A 278 -7.68 9.99 7.31
C GLY A 278 -6.91 10.93 8.24
N GLU A 279 -6.05 10.42 9.13
CA GLU A 279 -5.24 11.25 10.03
C GLU A 279 -4.31 12.17 9.25
N SER A 280 -4.13 13.41 9.72
CA SER A 280 -3.21 14.34 9.07
C SER A 280 -1.76 13.89 9.21
N LEU A 281 -1.11 13.64 8.07
CA LEU A 281 0.33 13.39 7.97
C LEU A 281 1.14 14.69 7.82
N GLY A 282 0.50 15.76 7.38
CA GLY A 282 1.16 17.00 6.96
C GLY A 282 0.18 17.97 6.31
N THR A 283 0.73 19.03 5.73
CA THR A 283 -0.02 20.06 5.01
C THR A 283 0.59 20.32 3.65
N SER A 284 -0.24 20.71 2.68
CA SER A 284 0.25 21.28 1.44
C SER A 284 0.91 22.63 1.70
N THR A 285 1.95 22.91 0.95
CA THR A 285 2.72 24.16 0.98
C THR A 285 2.35 25.11 -0.15
N LEU A 286 1.45 24.67 -1.04
CA LEU A 286 0.82 25.42 -2.12
C LEU A 286 -0.63 25.71 -1.77
#